data_AF-A0A1S8KZP4-F1
#
_entry.id   AF-A0A1S8KZP4-F1
#
_cell.length_a   1.000
_cell.length_b   1.000
_cell.length_c   1.000
_cell.angle_alpha   90.00
_cell.angle_beta   90.00
_cell.angle_gamma   90.00
#
_symmetry.space_group_name_H-M   'P 1'
#
loop_
_entity.id
_entity.type
_entity.pdbx_description
1 polymer ?
#
loop_
_entity_poly.entity_id
_entity_poly.type
_entity_poly.pdbx_seq_one_letter_code
_entity_poly.pdbx_strand_id
1 'polypeptide(L)'
;MKKYVFVDENNVEKSLNYSLEAVGILIIIYGFTHSIMLCNVSVLIGGILGYRYYLFNSYSLNKLIKNSLYRLVKTNDFYIAKDDKVVYRPTIFYTFDDTYITIKIRLDGSKFREKYTQLDKQLEDLFIIECTSKEEKLGYMIYTLDRTYTRRLDASTINMLSMDYIPINNKLKWNFRKCPHALVAGVTGKGKTYFLAYLIKSFLLINADIKIIDPKMSDLSYLEKIFKDNVVSTSGQIAKILRETVEKMNTRYTEFKELEEYGFGKDYKDYGYSPVIIIFDEVAAFMASTDKKISKEVNSYLSEIILKGRQAGVFMVLTTQRPDSDIISTDIRDQLGLRIALGQMSKTAYTMIFGSEFSDLELNCSTAGTGFICMDGTTSKPIKFESPYFSANYNFVKDVLYYNTRH
;
A
#
# COMPACT_ATOMS: atom_id res chain seq x y z
N MET A 1 17.37 -14.50 15.05
CA MET A 1 18.05 -13.81 13.93
C MET A 1 19.54 -14.10 13.98
N LYS A 2 20.11 -14.77 12.97
CA LYS A 2 21.56 -15.00 12.86
C LYS A 2 22.17 -13.80 12.12
N LYS A 3 23.15 -13.12 12.73
CA LYS A 3 23.93 -12.04 12.08
C LYS A 3 25.05 -12.68 11.26
N TYR A 4 25.10 -12.44 9.95
CA TYR A 4 26.16 -12.95 9.09
C TYR A 4 27.17 -11.85 8.77
N VAL A 5 28.46 -12.18 8.85
CA VAL A 5 29.58 -11.28 8.59
C VAL A 5 30.26 -11.74 7.30
N PHE A 6 30.61 -10.80 6.42
CA PHE A 6 31.40 -11.12 5.24
C PHE A 6 32.89 -11.24 5.62
N VAL A 7 33.31 -12.45 5.92
CA VAL A 7 34.73 -12.87 6.01
C VAL A 7 34.87 -14.05 5.08
N ASP A 8 35.92 -14.08 4.27
CA ASP A 8 36.28 -15.27 3.50
C ASP A 8 37.68 -15.65 3.94
N GLU A 9 37.82 -16.88 4.44
CA GLU A 9 38.95 -17.76 4.19
C GLU A 9 38.53 -19.20 4.53
N ASN A 10 39.16 -20.15 3.84
CA ASN A 10 38.85 -21.56 3.75
C ASN A 10 38.81 -22.34 5.09
N ASN A 11 38.22 -23.54 5.01
CA ASN A 11 38.15 -24.64 5.98
C ASN A 11 37.07 -24.53 7.08
N VAL A 12 35.97 -25.28 6.94
CA VAL A 12 35.70 -26.51 7.71
C VAL A 12 34.60 -27.30 6.96
N GLU A 13 35.00 -28.19 6.06
CA GLU A 13 34.21 -29.38 5.74
C GLU A 13 35.07 -30.59 6.07
N LYS A 14 35.02 -31.01 7.34
CA LYS A 14 35.50 -32.32 7.76
C LYS A 14 34.58 -32.88 8.83
N SER A 15 34.25 -34.16 8.61
CA SER A 15 33.62 -35.12 9.52
C SER A 15 32.13 -34.91 9.84
N LEU A 16 31.28 -35.74 9.22
CA LEU A 16 30.21 -36.51 9.89
C LEU A 16 29.54 -37.43 8.87
N ASN A 17 30.22 -38.52 8.49
CA ASN A 17 29.68 -39.56 7.60
C ASN A 17 29.83 -40.98 8.16
N TYR A 18 30.04 -41.16 9.47
CA TYR A 18 30.26 -42.50 10.06
C TYR A 18 29.38 -42.86 11.26
N SER A 19 28.29 -42.13 11.55
CA SER A 19 27.39 -42.45 12.67
C SER A 19 25.97 -42.89 12.26
N LEU A 20 25.60 -42.81 10.99
CA LEU A 20 24.23 -43.06 10.51
C LEU A 20 23.95 -44.54 10.19
N GLU A 21 24.95 -45.30 9.74
CA GLU A 21 24.78 -46.72 9.43
C GLU A 21 24.65 -47.57 10.70
N ALA A 22 25.35 -47.20 11.78
CA ALA A 22 25.31 -47.90 13.07
C ALA A 22 23.99 -47.67 13.84
N VAL A 23 23.39 -46.48 13.70
CA VAL A 23 22.09 -46.15 14.32
C VAL A 23 20.93 -46.77 13.55
N GLY A 24 21.07 -46.92 12.23
CA GLY A 24 20.05 -47.57 11.38
C GLY A 24 19.81 -49.04 11.74
N ILE A 25 20.85 -49.76 12.15
CA ILE A 25 20.75 -51.19 12.51
C ILE A 25 20.05 -51.41 13.86
N LEU A 26 20.22 -50.48 14.83
CA LEU A 26 19.56 -50.55 16.14
C LEU A 26 18.04 -50.27 16.06
N ILE A 27 17.61 -49.45 15.10
CA ILE A 27 16.21 -49.06 14.92
C ILE A 27 15.38 -50.20 14.29
N ILE A 28 16.00 -51.04 13.46
CA ILE A 28 15.35 -52.19 12.82
C ILE A 28 15.00 -53.29 13.84
N ILE A 29 15.83 -53.47 14.87
CA ILE A 29 15.62 -54.46 15.95
C ILE A 29 14.47 -54.02 16.90
N TYR A 30 14.27 -52.71 17.08
CA TYR A 30 13.17 -52.19 17.89
C TYR A 30 11.82 -52.16 17.15
N GLY A 31 11.81 -52.52 15.86
CA GLY A 31 10.65 -52.57 14.98
C GLY A 31 9.59 -53.64 15.31
N PHE A 32 9.68 -54.33 16.45
CA PHE A 32 8.79 -55.44 16.76
C PHE A 32 7.60 -55.10 17.68
N THR A 33 7.50 -53.88 18.24
CA THR A 33 6.39 -53.55 19.15
C THR A 33 5.61 -52.28 18.79
N HIS A 34 4.60 -52.49 17.94
CA HIS A 34 3.27 -51.87 17.98
C HIS A 34 3.01 -50.58 17.17
N SER A 35 1.92 -50.66 16.39
CA SER A 35 1.45 -49.80 15.30
C SER A 35 1.21 -48.32 15.59
N ILE A 36 1.37 -47.87 16.85
CA ILE A 36 1.37 -46.46 17.24
C ILE A 36 2.70 -45.78 16.81
N MET A 37 3.80 -46.54 16.71
CA MET A 37 5.11 -46.04 16.30
C MET A 37 5.21 -45.65 14.81
N LEU A 38 4.43 -46.27 13.92
CA LEU A 38 4.46 -45.93 12.48
C LEU A 38 3.96 -44.50 12.21
N CYS A 39 3.01 -44.02 13.01
CA CYS A 39 2.53 -42.63 12.95
C CYS A 39 3.56 -41.65 13.53
N ASN A 40 4.26 -42.03 14.60
CA ASN A 40 5.32 -41.19 15.18
C ASN A 40 6.56 -41.12 14.29
N VAL A 41 6.96 -42.23 13.64
CA VAL A 41 8.09 -42.28 12.72
C VAL A 41 7.81 -41.48 11.44
N SER A 42 6.59 -41.53 10.90
CA SER A 42 6.23 -40.70 9.74
C SER A 42 6.19 -39.21 10.06
N VAL A 43 5.72 -38.82 11.25
CA VAL A 43 5.79 -37.43 11.75
C VAL A 43 7.25 -37.00 11.98
N LEU A 44 8.11 -37.86 12.52
CA LEU A 44 9.54 -37.59 12.71
C LEU A 44 10.27 -37.43 11.38
N ILE A 45 10.03 -38.33 10.42
CA ILE A 45 10.60 -38.24 9.07
C ILE A 45 10.08 -36.99 8.35
N GLY A 46 8.78 -36.70 8.44
CA GLY A 46 8.19 -35.46 7.92
C GLY A 46 8.80 -34.21 8.55
N GLY A 47 9.04 -34.22 9.86
CA GLY A 47 9.71 -33.15 10.60
C GLY A 47 11.19 -32.98 10.20
N ILE A 48 11.93 -34.08 10.03
CA ILE A 48 13.33 -34.06 9.56
C ILE A 48 13.41 -33.57 8.12
N LEU A 49 12.54 -34.06 7.22
CA LEU A 49 12.49 -33.62 5.84
C LEU A 49 12.07 -32.15 5.74
N GLY A 50 11.08 -31.72 6.52
CA GLY A 50 10.66 -30.33 6.62
C GLY A 50 11.77 -29.42 7.17
N TYR A 51 12.49 -29.87 8.20
CA TYR A 51 13.64 -29.14 8.75
C TYR A 51 14.82 -29.09 7.77
N ARG A 52 15.13 -30.19 7.08
CA ARG A 52 16.15 -30.21 6.01
C ARG A 52 15.77 -29.31 4.86
N TYR A 53 14.51 -29.30 4.45
CA TYR A 53 13.99 -28.41 3.41
C TYR A 53 14.08 -26.93 3.84
N TYR A 54 13.70 -26.61 5.09
CA TYR A 54 13.86 -25.28 5.67
C TYR A 54 15.33 -24.84 5.71
N LEU A 55 16.22 -25.69 6.22
CA LEU A 55 17.67 -25.43 6.23
C LEU A 55 18.23 -25.25 4.83
N PHE A 56 17.81 -26.07 3.87
CA PHE A 56 18.24 -25.99 2.48
C PHE A 56 17.80 -24.68 1.83
N ASN A 57 16.54 -24.26 2.01
CA ASN A 57 16.03 -22.98 1.50
C ASN A 57 16.71 -21.77 2.17
N SER A 58 16.95 -21.83 3.49
CA SER A 58 17.68 -20.78 4.21
C SER A 58 19.13 -20.68 3.74
N TYR A 59 19.77 -21.83 3.47
CA TYR A 59 21.14 -21.92 2.98
C TYR A 59 21.29 -21.43 1.54
N SER A 60 20.37 -21.83 0.66
CA SER A 60 20.37 -21.39 -0.75
C SER A 60 20.19 -19.88 -0.85
N LEU A 61 19.27 -19.31 -0.07
CA LEU A 61 19.05 -17.87 -0.01
C LEU A 61 20.25 -17.11 0.58
N ASN A 62 20.85 -17.62 1.67
CA ASN A 62 22.06 -17.04 2.22
C ASN A 62 23.18 -16.98 1.17
N LYS A 63 23.41 -18.08 0.45
CA LYS A 63 24.39 -18.17 -0.63
C LYS A 63 24.09 -17.17 -1.75
N LEU A 64 22.82 -17.01 -2.14
CA LEU A 64 22.40 -16.01 -3.12
C LEU A 64 22.71 -14.59 -2.63
N ILE A 65 22.33 -14.23 -1.40
CA ILE A 65 22.59 -12.90 -0.84
C ILE A 65 24.11 -12.64 -0.75
N LYS A 66 24.88 -13.60 -0.24
CA LYS A 66 26.36 -13.50 -0.17
C LYS A 66 26.96 -13.25 -1.56
N ASN A 67 26.56 -14.03 -2.55
CA ASN A 67 27.06 -13.91 -3.92
C ASN A 67 26.65 -12.60 -4.59
N SER A 68 25.41 -12.15 -4.39
CA SER A 68 24.91 -10.88 -4.89
C SER A 68 25.68 -9.71 -4.29
N LEU A 69 25.88 -9.68 -2.97
CA LEU A 69 26.67 -8.62 -2.31
C LEU A 69 28.13 -8.65 -2.73
N TYR A 70 28.71 -9.83 -2.96
CA TYR A 70 30.04 -9.94 -3.54
C TYR A 70 30.12 -9.33 -4.94
N ARG A 71 29.15 -9.61 -5.80
CA ARG A 71 29.04 -8.99 -7.14
C ARG A 71 28.87 -7.48 -7.04
N LEU A 72 28.08 -6.98 -6.10
CA LEU A 72 27.94 -5.54 -5.86
C LEU A 72 29.31 -4.88 -5.61
N VAL A 73 30.11 -5.46 -4.70
CA VAL A 73 31.44 -4.96 -4.35
C VAL A 73 32.39 -5.03 -5.55
N LYS A 74 32.38 -6.15 -6.29
CA LYS A 74 33.28 -6.37 -7.42
C LYS A 74 32.94 -5.49 -8.62
N THR A 75 31.66 -5.43 -9.03
CA THR A 75 31.23 -4.69 -10.22
C THR A 75 31.31 -3.17 -10.05
N ASN A 76 31.24 -2.68 -8.81
CA ASN A 76 31.35 -1.24 -8.51
C ASN A 76 32.73 -0.81 -8.00
N ASP A 77 33.72 -1.70 -8.04
CA ASP A 77 35.09 -1.47 -7.57
C ASP A 77 35.16 -0.90 -6.14
N PHE A 78 34.35 -1.45 -5.24
CA PHE A 78 34.37 -1.08 -3.82
C PHE A 78 35.52 -1.78 -3.08
N TYR A 79 36.72 -1.70 -3.61
CA TYR A 79 37.92 -2.27 -2.99
C TYR A 79 39.16 -1.48 -3.40
N ILE A 80 40.26 -1.65 -2.68
CA ILE A 80 41.57 -1.10 -3.04
C ILE A 80 42.52 -2.27 -3.16
N ALA A 81 43.11 -2.45 -4.33
CA ALA A 81 44.16 -3.44 -4.57
C ALA A 81 45.52 -2.74 -4.68
N LYS A 82 46.55 -3.37 -4.12
CA LYS A 82 47.95 -2.97 -4.26
C LYS A 82 48.77 -4.24 -4.48
N ASP A 83 49.60 -4.29 -5.52
CA ASP A 83 50.45 -5.44 -5.86
C ASP A 83 49.65 -6.76 -5.91
N ASP A 84 48.53 -6.76 -6.63
CA ASP A 84 47.56 -7.87 -6.75
C ASP A 84 46.92 -8.37 -5.44
N LYS A 85 47.10 -7.65 -4.33
CA LYS A 85 46.46 -7.93 -3.04
C LYS A 85 45.40 -6.91 -2.71
N VAL A 86 44.21 -7.38 -2.30
CA VAL A 86 43.13 -6.51 -1.83
C VAL A 86 43.47 -6.01 -0.42
N VAL A 87 43.80 -4.72 -0.31
CA VAL A 87 44.16 -4.05 0.94
C VAL A 87 42.92 -3.55 1.69
N TYR A 88 41.86 -3.20 0.94
CA TYR A 88 40.63 -2.69 1.52
C TYR A 88 39.40 -3.25 0.80
N ARG A 89 38.34 -3.52 1.58
CA ARG A 89 36.99 -3.85 1.12
C ARG A 89 35.97 -3.43 2.19
N PRO A 90 34.71 -3.13 1.83
CA PRO A 90 33.68 -2.78 2.79
C PRO A 90 33.35 -3.94 3.71
N THR A 91 33.04 -3.61 4.96
CA THR A 91 32.41 -4.57 5.88
C THR A 91 30.90 -4.47 5.71
N ILE A 92 30.32 -5.49 5.09
CA ILE A 92 28.88 -5.61 4.88
C ILE A 92 28.34 -6.71 5.80
N PHE A 93 27.34 -6.35 6.61
CA PHE A 93 26.55 -7.27 7.39
C PHE A 93 25.19 -7.42 6.75
N TYR A 94 24.60 -8.61 6.81
CA TYR A 94 23.22 -8.77 6.40
C TYR A 94 22.48 -9.76 7.30
N THR A 95 21.18 -9.55 7.38
CA THR A 95 20.23 -10.45 8.03
C THR A 95 19.02 -10.58 7.14
N PHE A 96 18.36 -11.74 7.15
CA PHE A 96 17.11 -11.92 6.44
C PHE A 96 16.16 -12.78 7.27
N ASP A 97 14.87 -12.54 7.07
CA ASP A 97 13.75 -13.36 7.49
C ASP A 97 12.76 -13.47 6.33
N ASP A 98 11.60 -14.11 6.52
CA ASP A 98 10.62 -14.30 5.45
C ASP A 98 10.04 -12.99 4.88
N THR A 99 10.21 -11.88 5.58
CA THR A 99 9.66 -10.56 5.23
C THR A 99 10.73 -9.62 4.69
N TYR A 100 11.93 -9.56 5.29
CA TYR A 100 12.91 -8.55 4.98
C TYR A 100 14.33 -9.10 4.74
N ILE A 101 15.11 -8.40 3.92
CA ILE A 101 16.57 -8.47 3.89
C ILE A 101 17.09 -7.12 4.41
N THR A 102 17.79 -7.13 5.53
CA THR A 102 18.48 -5.95 6.05
C THR A 102 19.96 -6.04 5.70
N ILE A 103 20.47 -5.04 5.01
CA ILE A 103 21.89 -4.91 4.64
C ILE A 103 22.46 -3.71 5.39
N LYS A 104 23.57 -3.90 6.10
CA LYS A 104 24.26 -2.86 6.86
C LYS A 104 25.69 -2.74 6.37
N ILE A 105 26.07 -1.56 5.94
CA ILE A 105 27.42 -1.28 5.46
C ILE A 105 28.06 -0.30 6.42
N ARG A 106 29.25 -0.63 6.91
CA ARG A 106 29.99 0.23 7.82
C ARG A 106 30.44 1.50 7.09
N LEU A 107 30.17 2.66 7.68
CA LEU A 107 30.72 3.95 7.26
C LEU A 107 32.03 4.14 8.00
N ASP A 108 33.13 3.83 7.34
CA ASP A 108 34.49 3.81 7.90
C ASP A 108 35.34 5.02 7.49
N GLY A 109 34.72 6.03 6.87
CA GLY A 109 35.43 7.21 6.37
C GLY A 109 36.26 6.95 5.11
N SER A 110 36.11 5.79 4.46
CA SER A 110 36.76 5.50 3.19
C SER A 110 36.28 6.42 2.06
N LYS A 111 37.06 6.48 0.97
CA LYS A 111 36.72 7.18 -0.28
C LYS A 111 35.38 6.75 -0.91
N PHE A 112 34.79 5.66 -0.43
CA PHE A 112 33.55 5.10 -0.94
C PHE A 112 32.31 5.50 -0.11
N ARG A 113 32.48 6.32 0.95
CA ARG A 113 31.38 6.73 1.83
C ARG A 113 30.16 7.22 1.08
N GLU A 114 30.33 8.20 0.18
CA GLU A 114 29.22 8.77 -0.60
C GLU A 114 28.50 7.69 -1.42
N LYS A 115 29.26 6.77 -2.02
CA LYS A 115 28.68 5.64 -2.77
C LYS A 115 27.89 4.71 -1.87
N TYR A 116 28.36 4.41 -0.66
CA TYR A 116 27.65 3.57 0.30
C TYR A 116 26.32 4.18 0.76
N THR A 117 26.20 5.51 0.74
CA THR A 117 24.96 6.21 1.06
C THR A 117 23.94 6.22 -0.09
N GLN A 118 24.26 5.73 -1.29
CA GLN A 118 23.37 5.77 -2.46
C GLN A 118 23.22 4.40 -3.15
N LEU A 119 23.15 3.32 -2.36
CA LEU A 119 23.04 1.95 -2.90
C LEU A 119 21.60 1.46 -3.05
N ASP A 120 20.59 2.25 -2.67
CA ASP A 120 19.18 1.83 -2.69
C ASP A 120 18.76 1.27 -4.05
N LYS A 121 18.88 2.04 -5.14
CA LYS A 121 18.58 1.55 -6.49
C LYS A 121 19.40 0.33 -6.91
N GLN A 122 20.69 0.32 -6.60
CA GLN A 122 21.57 -0.80 -6.98
C GLN A 122 21.19 -2.09 -6.24
N LEU A 123 20.78 -1.99 -4.98
CA LEU A 123 20.29 -3.12 -4.20
C LEU A 123 18.92 -3.57 -4.69
N GLU A 124 18.05 -2.64 -5.08
CA GLU A 124 16.76 -2.95 -5.70
C GLU A 124 16.93 -3.76 -6.99
N ASP A 125 17.83 -3.32 -7.87
CA ASP A 125 18.13 -4.02 -9.13
C ASP A 125 18.81 -5.37 -8.91
N LEU A 126 19.73 -5.44 -7.94
CA LEU A 126 20.50 -6.65 -7.64
C LEU A 126 19.63 -7.78 -7.06
N PHE A 127 18.63 -7.42 -6.24
CA PHE A 127 17.74 -8.37 -5.58
C PHE A 127 16.37 -8.49 -6.24
N ILE A 128 16.02 -7.56 -7.15
CA ILE A 128 14.70 -7.44 -7.77
C ILE A 128 13.62 -7.24 -6.68
N ILE A 129 13.93 -6.41 -5.69
CA ILE A 129 13.12 -6.19 -4.48
C ILE A 129 13.16 -4.71 -4.10
N GLU A 130 12.04 -4.13 -3.66
CA GLU A 130 11.97 -2.72 -3.24
C GLU A 130 12.69 -2.44 -1.91
N CYS A 131 13.41 -1.32 -1.84
CA CYS A 131 14.04 -0.81 -0.63
C CYS A 131 13.05 0.08 0.14
N THR A 132 12.53 -0.46 1.25
CA THR A 132 11.49 0.19 2.07
C THR A 132 12.04 1.20 3.07
N SER A 133 13.27 1.01 3.55
CA SER A 133 13.92 1.94 4.49
C SER A 133 15.41 2.07 4.20
N LYS A 134 15.91 3.28 4.45
CA LYS A 134 17.29 3.72 4.26
C LYS A 134 17.65 4.64 5.44
N GLU A 135 18.51 4.17 6.33
CA GLU A 135 18.82 4.86 7.59
C GLU A 135 20.33 4.86 7.87
N GLU A 136 20.86 6.01 8.32
CA GLU A 136 22.22 6.10 8.87
C GLU A 136 22.16 6.02 10.40
N LYS A 137 22.75 4.96 10.99
CA LYS A 137 22.70 4.74 12.44
C LYS A 137 23.97 4.08 12.96
N LEU A 138 24.56 4.65 14.02
CA LEU A 138 25.73 4.11 14.73
C LEU A 138 26.93 3.82 13.80
N GLY A 139 27.19 4.68 12.80
CA GLY A 139 28.28 4.48 11.84
C GLY A 139 28.00 3.41 10.79
N TYR A 140 26.74 3.05 10.58
CA TYR A 140 26.31 2.14 9.52
C TYR A 140 25.27 2.82 8.64
N MET A 141 25.35 2.52 7.34
CA MET A 141 24.25 2.71 6.42
C MET A 141 23.41 1.43 6.39
N ILE A 142 22.12 1.53 6.70
CA ILE A 142 21.19 0.39 6.83
C ILE A 142 20.14 0.50 5.72
N TYR A 143 20.05 -0.55 4.91
CA TYR A 143 19.04 -0.73 3.88
C TYR A 143 18.12 -1.89 4.25
N THR A 144 16.81 -1.70 4.14
CA THR A 144 15.80 -2.75 4.39
C THR A 144 15.01 -3.01 3.12
N LEU A 145 15.19 -4.21 2.56
CA LEU A 145 14.55 -4.69 1.34
C LEU A 145 13.37 -5.61 1.70
N ASP A 146 12.19 -5.40 1.12
CA ASP A 146 10.98 -6.16 1.44
C ASP A 146 10.76 -7.36 0.50
N ARG A 147 11.01 -8.57 1.02
CA ARG A 147 10.91 -9.83 0.29
C ARG A 147 9.48 -10.28 0.00
N THR A 148 8.47 -9.66 0.61
CA THR A 148 7.10 -10.10 0.40
C THR A 148 6.60 -9.63 -0.95
N TYR A 149 5.90 -10.49 -1.69
CA TYR A 149 5.29 -10.08 -2.95
C TYR A 149 4.06 -9.23 -2.67
N THR A 150 3.96 -8.09 -3.35
CA THR A 150 2.71 -7.33 -3.39
C THR A 150 1.71 -8.10 -4.23
N ARG A 151 0.64 -8.57 -3.60
CA ARG A 151 -0.44 -9.31 -4.25
C ARG A 151 -1.61 -8.38 -4.49
N ARG A 152 -2.01 -8.27 -5.77
CA ARG A 152 -3.25 -7.61 -6.16
C ARG A 152 -4.46 -8.27 -5.50
N LEU A 153 -5.34 -7.45 -4.95
CA LEU A 153 -6.50 -7.89 -4.19
C LEU A 153 -7.68 -8.21 -5.11
N ASP A 154 -8.39 -9.31 -4.82
CA ASP A 154 -9.67 -9.62 -5.47
C ASP A 154 -10.82 -9.04 -4.64
N ALA A 155 -11.38 -7.93 -5.11
CA ALA A 155 -12.49 -7.22 -4.48
C ALA A 155 -13.76 -8.08 -4.36
N SER A 156 -13.93 -9.09 -5.23
CA SER A 156 -15.09 -9.99 -5.18
C SER A 156 -15.10 -10.86 -3.92
N THR A 157 -13.94 -11.12 -3.32
CA THR A 157 -13.80 -11.99 -2.14
C THR A 157 -14.01 -11.28 -0.80
N ILE A 158 -14.07 -9.95 -0.81
CA ILE A 158 -14.17 -9.13 0.39
C ILE A 158 -15.64 -8.97 0.76
N ASN A 159 -16.03 -9.57 1.88
CA ASN A 159 -17.39 -9.53 2.41
C ASN A 159 -17.48 -8.85 3.78
N MET A 160 -16.34 -8.46 4.35
CA MET A 160 -16.25 -7.78 5.63
C MET A 160 -15.00 -6.93 5.66
N LEU A 161 -15.08 -5.77 6.30
CA LEU A 161 -13.95 -4.88 6.54
C LEU A 161 -13.82 -4.55 8.02
N SER A 162 -12.59 -4.29 8.46
CA SER A 162 -12.35 -3.63 9.73
C SER A 162 -12.77 -2.17 9.60
N MET A 163 -13.55 -1.68 10.56
CA MET A 163 -14.39 -0.47 10.47
C MET A 163 -13.84 0.71 9.65
N ASP A 164 -12.56 1.09 9.81
CA ASP A 164 -12.01 2.31 9.17
C ASP A 164 -10.89 2.03 8.14
N TYR A 165 -10.64 0.77 7.79
CA TYR A 165 -9.52 0.39 6.90
C TYR A 165 -10.02 -0.27 5.62
N ILE A 166 -9.69 0.35 4.49
CA ILE A 166 -9.93 -0.18 3.15
C ILE A 166 -8.62 -0.77 2.62
N PRO A 167 -8.50 -2.10 2.44
CA PRO A 167 -7.30 -2.70 1.89
C PRO A 167 -7.11 -2.29 0.43
N ILE A 168 -5.91 -1.87 0.06
CA ILE A 168 -5.56 -1.60 -1.34
C ILE A 168 -4.89 -2.83 -1.95
N ASN A 169 -4.01 -3.48 -1.19
CA ASN A 169 -3.41 -4.76 -1.51
C ASN A 169 -3.11 -5.51 -0.20
N ASN A 170 -2.32 -6.58 -0.25
CA ASN A 170 -1.95 -7.34 0.95
C ASN A 170 -1.08 -6.56 1.97
N LYS A 171 -0.45 -5.45 1.56
CA LYS A 171 0.43 -4.63 2.40
C LYS A 171 -0.16 -3.26 2.73
N LEU A 172 -0.79 -2.62 1.75
CA LEU A 172 -1.32 -1.27 1.83
C LEU A 172 -2.78 -1.30 2.27
N LYS A 173 -3.09 -0.49 3.28
CA LYS A 173 -4.45 -0.29 3.78
C LYS A 173 -4.67 1.20 3.96
N TRP A 174 -5.73 1.72 3.37
CA TRP A 174 -6.13 3.10 3.55
C TRP A 174 -7.01 3.23 4.80
N ASN A 175 -6.53 3.98 5.78
CA ASN A 175 -7.34 4.40 6.93
C ASN A 175 -7.91 5.80 6.66
N PHE A 176 -9.16 5.89 6.21
CA PHE A 176 -9.77 7.17 5.85
C PHE A 176 -10.05 8.09 7.05
N ARG A 177 -10.01 7.58 8.29
CA ARG A 177 -10.13 8.38 9.52
C ARG A 177 -8.82 9.13 9.85
N LYS A 178 -7.66 8.51 9.58
CA LYS A 178 -6.33 9.10 9.80
C LYS A 178 -5.78 9.85 8.59
N CYS A 179 -6.09 9.35 7.39
CA CYS A 179 -5.67 9.85 6.09
C CYS A 179 -6.95 10.26 5.34
N PRO A 180 -7.57 11.39 5.72
CA PRO A 180 -8.92 11.76 5.30
C PRO A 180 -8.93 12.27 3.87
N HIS A 181 -10.07 12.07 3.22
CA HIS A 181 -10.32 12.46 1.84
C HIS A 181 -9.38 11.78 0.83
N ALA A 182 -9.79 11.77 -0.43
CA ALA A 182 -9.01 11.15 -1.49
C ALA A 182 -9.10 11.94 -2.80
N LEU A 183 -7.98 12.00 -3.52
CA LEU A 183 -7.89 12.39 -4.92
C LEU A 183 -7.55 11.17 -5.76
N VAL A 184 -8.44 10.79 -6.67
CA VAL A 184 -8.22 9.70 -7.63
C VAL A 184 -8.16 10.28 -9.03
N ALA A 185 -6.95 10.47 -9.52
CA ALA A 185 -6.71 10.86 -10.90
C ALA A 185 -6.55 9.62 -11.78
N GLY A 186 -7.08 9.65 -13.00
CA GLY A 186 -6.92 8.54 -13.93
C GLY A 186 -7.49 8.81 -15.31
N VAL A 187 -6.77 8.38 -16.35
CA VAL A 187 -7.28 8.42 -17.73
C VAL A 187 -8.32 7.31 -17.92
N THR A 188 -9.29 7.53 -18.81
CA THR A 188 -10.31 6.54 -19.18
C THR A 188 -9.68 5.19 -19.53
N GLY A 189 -10.30 4.09 -19.08
CA GLY A 189 -9.83 2.73 -19.35
C GLY A 189 -8.63 2.27 -18.52
N LYS A 190 -8.10 3.09 -17.60
CA LYS A 190 -6.99 2.72 -16.70
C LYS A 190 -7.41 2.19 -15.34
N GLY A 191 -8.69 1.85 -15.17
CA GLY A 191 -9.22 1.22 -13.96
C GLY A 191 -9.80 2.18 -12.91
N LYS A 192 -9.98 3.47 -13.24
CA LYS A 192 -10.63 4.47 -12.36
C LYS A 192 -12.01 3.98 -11.91
N THR A 193 -12.89 3.65 -12.86
CA THR A 193 -14.26 3.18 -12.58
C THR A 193 -14.28 1.94 -11.67
N TYR A 194 -13.45 0.93 -11.96
CA TYR A 194 -13.36 -0.27 -11.14
C TYR A 194 -12.83 0.01 -9.73
N PHE A 195 -11.89 0.95 -9.59
CA PHE A 195 -11.41 1.36 -8.28
C PHE A 195 -12.51 2.11 -7.48
N LEU A 196 -13.28 2.98 -8.12
CA LEU A 196 -14.42 3.64 -7.47
C LEU A 196 -15.51 2.64 -7.07
N ALA A 197 -15.81 1.66 -7.91
CA ALA A 197 -16.73 0.58 -7.58
C ALA A 197 -16.24 -0.21 -6.35
N TYR A 198 -14.93 -0.49 -6.27
CA TYR A 198 -14.33 -1.11 -5.10
C TYR A 198 -14.48 -0.25 -3.83
N LEU A 199 -14.26 1.06 -3.93
CA LEU A 199 -14.46 1.97 -2.80
C LEU A 199 -15.93 2.01 -2.36
N ILE A 200 -16.88 2.12 -3.28
CA ILE A 200 -18.32 2.10 -2.97
C ILE A 200 -18.69 0.82 -2.20
N LYS A 201 -18.26 -0.35 -2.71
CA LYS A 201 -18.46 -1.63 -2.01
C LYS A 201 -17.86 -1.58 -0.60
N SER A 202 -16.64 -1.09 -0.48
CA SER A 202 -15.94 -1.02 0.80
C SER A 202 -16.67 -0.13 1.81
N PHE A 203 -17.20 1.00 1.36
CA PHE A 203 -17.97 1.91 2.21
C PHE A 203 -19.34 1.33 2.62
N LEU A 204 -19.98 0.54 1.76
CA LEU A 204 -21.21 -0.18 2.11
C LEU A 204 -20.99 -1.23 3.19
N LEU A 205 -19.85 -1.93 3.16
CA LEU A 205 -19.48 -2.96 4.14
C LEU A 205 -19.22 -2.39 5.55
N ILE A 206 -19.04 -1.08 5.67
CA ILE A 206 -18.85 -0.38 6.95
C ILE A 206 -20.02 0.53 7.31
N ASN A 207 -21.17 0.35 6.65
CA ASN A 207 -22.42 1.06 6.91
C ASN A 207 -22.30 2.59 6.77
N ALA A 208 -21.54 3.05 5.77
CA ALA A 208 -21.43 4.47 5.47
C ALA A 208 -22.67 5.03 4.74
N ASP A 209 -22.99 6.29 5.01
CA ASP A 209 -23.96 7.09 4.24
C ASP A 209 -23.27 7.61 2.97
N ILE A 210 -23.48 6.94 1.84
CA ILE A 210 -22.80 7.21 0.57
C ILE A 210 -23.62 8.18 -0.27
N LYS A 211 -22.96 9.24 -0.76
CA LYS A 211 -23.47 10.23 -1.72
C LYS A 211 -22.59 10.22 -2.96
N ILE A 212 -23.19 10.10 -4.13
CA ILE A 212 -22.51 9.98 -5.41
C ILE A 212 -22.87 11.19 -6.28
N ILE A 213 -21.85 11.87 -6.78
CA ILE A 213 -21.98 12.99 -7.71
C ILE A 213 -21.34 12.56 -9.03
N ASP A 214 -22.16 12.45 -10.08
CA ASP A 214 -21.74 12.07 -11.43
C ASP A 214 -22.25 13.09 -12.45
N PRO A 215 -21.53 14.19 -12.68
CA PRO A 215 -21.95 15.27 -13.59
C PRO A 215 -22.00 14.82 -15.06
N LYS A 216 -21.42 13.66 -15.40
CA LYS A 216 -21.36 13.14 -16.78
C LYS A 216 -22.40 12.07 -17.08
N MET A 217 -23.23 11.68 -16.10
CA MET A 217 -24.18 10.56 -16.23
C MET A 217 -23.49 9.32 -16.82
N SER A 218 -22.37 8.94 -16.24
CA SER A 218 -21.49 7.86 -16.69
C SER A 218 -21.86 6.52 -16.05
N ASP A 219 -20.89 5.63 -15.86
CA ASP A 219 -21.08 4.29 -15.28
C ASP A 219 -21.62 4.30 -13.84
N LEU A 220 -21.47 5.40 -13.10
CA LEU A 220 -21.98 5.51 -11.73
C LEU A 220 -23.46 5.93 -11.68
N SER A 221 -23.98 6.57 -12.71
CA SER A 221 -25.39 6.99 -12.78
C SER A 221 -26.38 5.83 -12.65
N TYR A 222 -26.03 4.61 -13.10
CA TYR A 222 -26.88 3.43 -12.96
C TYR A 222 -27.19 3.08 -11.49
N LEU A 223 -26.35 3.54 -10.55
CA LEU A 223 -26.55 3.37 -9.12
C LEU A 223 -27.71 4.22 -8.56
N GLU A 224 -28.24 5.17 -9.33
CA GLU A 224 -29.42 5.97 -8.97
C GLU A 224 -30.62 5.09 -8.61
N LYS A 225 -30.79 3.94 -9.28
CA LYS A 225 -31.86 2.99 -8.95
C LYS A 225 -31.73 2.37 -7.55
N ILE A 226 -30.52 2.34 -7.01
CA ILE A 226 -30.22 1.73 -5.70
C ILE A 226 -30.18 2.80 -4.61
N PHE A 227 -29.45 3.88 -4.85
CA PHE A 227 -29.19 4.94 -3.87
C PHE A 227 -30.19 6.11 -3.95
N LYS A 228 -31.08 6.13 -4.96
CA LYS A 228 -32.12 7.15 -5.16
C LYS A 228 -31.54 8.56 -5.11
N ASP A 229 -32.03 9.40 -4.21
CA ASP A 229 -31.67 10.82 -4.06
C ASP A 229 -30.20 11.05 -3.68
N ASN A 230 -29.47 10.00 -3.29
CA ASN A 230 -28.04 10.08 -3.01
C ASN A 230 -27.16 10.02 -4.26
N VAL A 231 -27.72 9.86 -5.47
CA VAL A 231 -26.99 9.96 -6.74
C VAL A 231 -27.49 11.19 -7.48
N VAL A 232 -26.60 12.16 -7.73
CA VAL A 232 -26.96 13.43 -8.38
C VAL A 232 -26.08 13.73 -9.58
N SER A 233 -26.67 14.36 -10.59
CA SER A 233 -25.98 14.69 -11.85
C SER A 233 -26.06 16.17 -12.23
N THR A 234 -27.16 16.85 -11.90
CA THR A 234 -27.36 18.25 -12.32
C THR A 234 -26.71 19.24 -11.37
N SER A 235 -26.26 20.39 -11.88
CA SER A 235 -25.54 21.38 -11.05
C SER A 235 -26.33 21.88 -9.86
N GLY A 236 -27.66 22.05 -10.01
CA GLY A 236 -28.53 22.42 -8.90
C GLY A 236 -28.64 21.33 -7.83
N GLN A 237 -28.74 20.06 -8.23
CA GLN A 237 -28.75 18.93 -7.30
C GLN A 237 -27.40 18.77 -6.59
N ILE A 238 -26.29 18.95 -7.32
CA ILE A 238 -24.92 18.90 -6.77
C ILE A 238 -24.73 19.97 -5.70
N ALA A 239 -25.11 21.22 -5.98
CA ALA A 239 -25.04 22.28 -4.99
C ALA A 239 -25.91 21.98 -3.76
N LYS A 240 -27.12 21.45 -3.98
CA LYS A 240 -28.05 21.07 -2.91
C LYS A 240 -27.49 19.96 -2.01
N ILE A 241 -27.03 18.84 -2.57
CA ILE A 241 -26.54 17.70 -1.77
C ILE A 241 -25.29 18.07 -0.96
N LEU A 242 -24.42 18.92 -1.51
CA LEU A 242 -23.24 19.40 -0.83
C LEU A 242 -23.61 20.36 0.31
N ARG A 243 -24.57 21.26 0.08
CA ARG A 243 -25.12 22.14 1.13
C ARG A 243 -25.71 21.34 2.28
N GLU A 244 -26.60 20.39 1.99
CA GLU A 244 -27.22 19.53 3.00
C GLU A 244 -26.18 18.72 3.78
N THR A 245 -25.10 18.31 3.11
CA THR A 245 -24.00 17.61 3.78
C THR A 245 -23.18 18.53 4.68
N VAL A 246 -22.92 19.78 4.28
CA VAL A 246 -22.29 20.80 5.14
C VAL A 246 -23.16 21.13 6.34
N GLU A 247 -24.47 21.27 6.14
CA GLU A 247 -25.43 21.48 7.24
C GLU A 247 -25.39 20.31 8.22
N LYS A 248 -25.49 19.06 7.73
CA LYS A 248 -25.36 17.85 8.55
C LYS A 248 -24.03 17.79 9.31
N MET A 249 -22.93 18.18 8.66
CA MET A 249 -21.60 18.26 9.29
C MET A 249 -21.61 19.26 10.45
N ASN A 250 -22.16 20.45 10.24
CA ASN A 250 -22.25 21.50 11.25
C ASN A 250 -23.20 21.12 12.39
N THR A 251 -24.32 20.45 12.10
CA THR A 251 -25.23 19.90 13.12
C THR A 251 -24.53 18.86 14.00
N ARG A 252 -23.71 17.98 13.42
CA ARG A 252 -22.90 17.05 14.22
C ARG A 252 -21.97 17.78 15.18
N TYR A 253 -21.34 18.87 14.74
CA TYR A 253 -20.49 19.67 15.61
C TYR A 253 -21.26 20.34 16.77
N THR A 254 -22.51 20.74 16.56
CA THR A 254 -23.34 21.28 17.64
C THR A 254 -23.76 20.17 18.60
N GLU A 255 -24.20 19.03 18.08
CA GLU A 255 -24.58 17.86 18.89
C GLU A 255 -23.40 17.35 19.73
N PHE A 256 -22.20 17.27 19.17
CA PHE A 256 -21.02 16.81 19.90
C PHE A 256 -20.70 17.66 21.12
N LYS A 257 -20.96 18.98 21.07
CA LYS A 257 -20.69 19.90 22.18
C LYS A 257 -21.68 19.73 23.34
N GLU A 258 -22.85 19.15 23.07
CA GLU A 258 -23.89 18.90 24.06
C GLU A 258 -23.68 17.57 24.80
N LEU A 259 -22.83 16.69 24.27
CA LEU A 259 -22.50 15.41 24.91
C LEU A 259 -21.59 15.64 26.12
N GLU A 260 -21.96 15.06 27.27
CA GLU A 260 -21.14 15.10 28.51
C GLU A 260 -19.73 14.54 28.30
N GLU A 261 -19.61 13.60 27.35
CA GLU A 261 -18.39 12.94 26.96
C GLU A 261 -17.56 13.72 25.92
N TYR A 262 -17.92 14.96 25.59
CA TYR A 262 -17.15 15.80 24.69
C TYR A 262 -15.71 15.96 25.19
N GLY A 263 -14.74 15.63 24.33
CA GLY A 263 -13.35 15.55 24.76
C GLY A 263 -12.34 15.70 23.64
N PHE A 264 -11.13 16.08 24.02
CA PHE A 264 -10.00 16.23 23.11
C PHE A 264 -9.68 14.89 22.42
N GLY A 265 -9.52 14.92 21.10
CA GLY A 265 -9.15 13.75 20.30
C GLY A 265 -10.30 12.79 19.94
N LYS A 266 -11.54 13.09 20.36
CA LYS A 266 -12.73 12.33 19.94
C LYS A 266 -13.27 12.81 18.59
N ASP A 267 -13.86 11.88 17.84
CA ASP A 267 -14.53 12.13 16.58
C ASP A 267 -15.89 11.43 16.46
N TYR A 268 -16.54 11.61 15.31
CA TYR A 268 -17.86 11.09 14.96
C TYR A 268 -18.10 9.63 15.40
N LYS A 269 -17.07 8.79 15.33
CA LYS A 269 -17.20 7.37 15.63
C LYS A 269 -17.25 7.12 17.13
N ASP A 270 -16.48 7.88 17.90
CA ASP A 270 -16.52 7.84 19.36
C ASP A 270 -17.90 8.29 19.89
N TYR A 271 -18.59 9.13 19.11
CA TYR A 271 -19.97 9.57 19.38
C TYR A 271 -21.05 8.68 18.74
N GLY A 272 -20.69 7.55 18.12
CA GLY A 272 -21.65 6.57 17.58
C GLY A 272 -22.27 6.92 16.22
N TYR A 273 -21.71 7.89 15.49
CA TYR A 273 -22.22 8.26 14.17
C TYR A 273 -21.57 7.42 13.07
N SER A 274 -22.35 7.09 12.03
CA SER A 274 -21.83 6.52 10.79
C SER A 274 -21.11 7.57 9.94
N PRO A 275 -20.04 7.19 9.20
CA PRO A 275 -19.37 8.12 8.29
C PRO A 275 -20.28 8.47 7.11
N VAL A 276 -20.18 9.71 6.64
CA VAL A 276 -20.78 10.18 5.37
C VAL A 276 -19.68 10.23 4.34
N ILE A 277 -19.86 9.57 3.20
CA ILE A 277 -18.87 9.48 2.13
C ILE A 277 -19.43 10.12 0.87
N ILE A 278 -18.79 11.19 0.40
CA ILE A 278 -19.10 11.81 -0.88
C ILE A 278 -18.12 11.31 -1.93
N ILE A 279 -18.62 10.77 -3.03
CA ILE A 279 -17.82 10.36 -4.19
C ILE A 279 -18.18 11.31 -5.33
N PHE A 280 -17.26 12.19 -5.70
CA PHE A 280 -17.43 13.15 -6.77
C PHE A 280 -16.62 12.70 -7.97
N ASP A 281 -17.29 12.06 -8.94
CA ASP A 281 -16.65 11.68 -10.18
C ASP A 281 -16.46 12.89 -11.09
N GLU A 282 -15.24 13.08 -11.57
CA GLU A 282 -14.90 14.09 -12.58
C GLU A 282 -15.24 15.54 -12.17
N VAL A 283 -14.74 15.96 -11.01
CA VAL A 283 -14.92 17.34 -10.49
C VAL A 283 -14.48 18.40 -11.51
N ALA A 284 -13.44 18.12 -12.28
CA ALA A 284 -12.94 18.98 -13.35
C ALA A 284 -13.98 19.29 -14.42
N ALA A 285 -14.72 18.27 -14.86
CA ALA A 285 -15.74 18.48 -15.87
C ALA A 285 -16.90 19.31 -15.35
N PHE A 286 -17.31 19.09 -14.09
CA PHE A 286 -18.35 19.89 -13.46
C PHE A 286 -17.98 21.37 -13.38
N MET A 287 -16.75 21.66 -12.91
CA MET A 287 -16.28 23.05 -12.76
C MET A 287 -16.20 23.77 -14.11
N ALA A 288 -15.83 23.04 -15.17
CA ALA A 288 -15.72 23.60 -16.52
C ALA A 288 -17.07 23.82 -17.21
N SER A 289 -18.09 23.00 -16.91
CA SER A 289 -19.39 23.04 -17.60
C SER A 289 -20.48 23.84 -16.88
N THR A 290 -20.25 24.25 -15.63
CA THR A 290 -21.26 24.90 -14.78
C THR A 290 -21.08 26.42 -14.69
N ASP A 291 -22.18 27.13 -14.46
CA ASP A 291 -22.18 28.58 -14.21
C ASP A 291 -21.22 28.97 -13.08
N LYS A 292 -20.44 30.03 -13.30
CA LYS A 292 -19.43 30.53 -12.34
C LYS A 292 -19.97 30.73 -10.91
N LYS A 293 -21.23 31.14 -10.78
CA LYS A 293 -21.88 31.33 -9.48
C LYS A 293 -22.04 30.01 -8.72
N ILE A 294 -22.56 28.99 -9.40
CA ILE A 294 -22.77 27.65 -8.82
C ILE A 294 -21.42 26.96 -8.59
N SER A 295 -20.47 27.07 -9.53
CA SER A 295 -19.12 26.53 -9.34
C SER A 295 -18.42 27.13 -8.12
N LYS A 296 -18.57 28.44 -7.88
CA LYS A 296 -18.02 29.11 -6.69
C LYS A 296 -18.70 28.62 -5.40
N GLU A 297 -20.02 28.47 -5.41
CA GLU A 297 -20.77 27.92 -4.28
C GLU A 297 -20.33 26.49 -3.94
N VAL A 298 -20.27 25.61 -4.94
CA VAL A 298 -19.80 24.24 -4.79
C VAL A 298 -18.37 24.20 -4.26
N ASN A 299 -17.45 25.00 -4.81
CA ASN A 299 -16.08 25.09 -4.31
C ASN A 299 -16.00 25.49 -2.83
N SER A 300 -16.89 26.39 -2.37
CA SER A 300 -16.98 26.74 -0.95
C SER A 300 -17.36 25.53 -0.10
N TYR A 301 -18.36 24.75 -0.52
CA TYR A 301 -18.78 23.54 0.20
C TYR A 301 -17.70 22.44 0.19
N LEU A 302 -17.03 22.22 -0.95
CA LEU A 302 -15.90 21.28 -1.04
C LEU A 302 -14.80 21.65 -0.05
N SER A 303 -14.41 22.94 -0.04
CA SER A 303 -13.37 23.45 0.87
C SER A 303 -13.75 23.25 2.33
N GLU A 304 -14.98 23.57 2.69
CA GLU A 304 -15.47 23.42 4.06
C GLU A 304 -15.49 21.96 4.51
N ILE A 305 -15.97 21.04 3.66
CA ILE A 305 -15.97 19.61 3.96
C ILE A 305 -14.54 19.06 4.08
N ILE A 306 -13.62 19.46 3.21
CA ILE A 306 -12.25 18.94 3.23
C ILE A 306 -11.48 19.45 4.46
N LEU A 307 -11.71 20.70 4.87
CA LEU A 307 -11.03 21.29 6.02
C LEU A 307 -11.62 20.86 7.37
N LYS A 308 -12.93 20.64 7.45
CA LYS A 308 -13.63 20.35 8.72
C LYS A 308 -14.24 18.95 8.78
N GLY A 309 -14.27 18.18 7.71
CA GLY A 309 -15.07 16.95 7.62
C GLY A 309 -14.57 15.82 8.52
N ARG A 310 -13.26 15.72 8.74
CA ARG A 310 -12.62 14.61 9.48
C ARG A 310 -13.25 14.32 10.84
N GLN A 311 -13.39 15.33 11.70
CA GLN A 311 -13.91 15.13 13.06
C GLN A 311 -15.43 14.86 13.06
N ALA A 312 -16.17 15.46 12.14
CA ALA A 312 -17.60 15.22 11.93
C ALA A 312 -17.91 13.93 11.17
N GLY A 313 -16.89 13.20 10.69
CA GLY A 313 -17.06 11.96 9.94
C GLY A 313 -17.64 12.15 8.55
N VAL A 314 -17.31 13.25 7.90
CA VAL A 314 -17.68 13.53 6.51
C VAL A 314 -16.42 13.48 5.66
N PHE A 315 -16.34 12.51 4.75
CA PHE A 315 -15.18 12.29 3.91
C PHE A 315 -15.54 12.41 2.43
N MET A 316 -14.54 12.70 1.60
CA MET A 316 -14.74 12.99 0.20
C MET A 316 -13.71 12.29 -0.68
N VAL A 317 -14.17 11.62 -1.71
CA VAL A 317 -13.36 11.02 -2.78
C VAL A 317 -13.60 11.84 -4.04
N LEU A 318 -12.65 12.69 -4.39
CA LEU A 318 -12.65 13.47 -5.61
C LEU A 318 -11.96 12.68 -6.71
N THR A 319 -12.53 12.68 -7.90
CA THR A 319 -11.90 12.07 -9.08
C THR A 319 -11.75 13.08 -10.19
N THR A 320 -10.72 12.90 -11.02
CA THR A 320 -10.49 13.75 -12.18
C THR A 320 -9.68 13.03 -13.25
N GLN A 321 -9.95 13.32 -14.52
CA GLN A 321 -9.04 12.98 -15.63
C GLN A 321 -7.95 14.02 -15.83
N ARG A 322 -8.21 15.27 -15.42
CA ARG A 322 -7.30 16.42 -15.58
C ARG A 322 -7.07 17.08 -14.22
N PRO A 323 -5.91 16.86 -13.59
CA PRO A 323 -5.64 17.39 -12.25
C PRO A 323 -5.23 18.88 -12.29
N ASP A 324 -5.95 19.73 -13.02
CA ASP A 324 -5.56 21.14 -13.19
C ASP A 324 -5.69 21.93 -11.87
N SER A 325 -4.73 22.81 -11.57
CA SER A 325 -4.70 23.62 -10.33
C SER A 325 -5.84 24.62 -10.22
N ASP A 326 -6.42 25.01 -11.36
CA ASP A 326 -7.55 25.94 -11.42
C ASP A 326 -8.86 25.30 -10.93
N ILE A 327 -8.88 23.97 -10.84
CA ILE A 327 -10.06 23.18 -10.49
C ILE A 327 -10.04 22.80 -9.02
N ILE A 328 -8.89 22.31 -8.53
CA ILE A 328 -8.66 22.04 -7.11
C ILE A 328 -7.45 22.87 -6.71
N SER A 329 -7.67 23.88 -5.86
CA SER A 329 -6.57 24.71 -5.37
C SER A 329 -5.54 23.85 -4.64
N THR A 330 -4.28 24.28 -4.67
CA THR A 330 -3.18 23.61 -3.97
C THR A 330 -3.51 23.37 -2.49
N ASP A 331 -4.08 24.37 -1.81
CA ASP A 331 -4.45 24.26 -0.39
C ASP A 331 -5.46 23.15 -0.11
N ILE A 332 -6.45 22.97 -0.99
CA ILE A 332 -7.45 21.90 -0.85
C ILE A 332 -6.80 20.55 -1.13
N ARG A 333 -5.97 20.50 -2.18
CA ARG A 333 -5.29 19.26 -2.59
C ARG A 333 -4.36 18.73 -1.49
N ASP A 334 -3.66 19.61 -0.79
CA ASP A 334 -2.74 19.21 0.28
C ASP A 334 -3.47 18.67 1.53
N GLN A 335 -4.81 18.84 1.59
CA GLN A 335 -5.67 18.21 2.62
C GLN A 335 -6.26 16.86 2.16
N LEU A 336 -6.06 16.46 0.89
CA LEU A 336 -6.49 15.17 0.38
C LEU A 336 -5.43 14.12 0.74
N GLY A 337 -5.64 13.43 1.87
CA GLY A 337 -4.64 12.54 2.46
C GLY A 337 -4.27 11.36 1.56
N LEU A 338 -5.24 10.80 0.84
CA LEU A 338 -5.00 9.76 -0.16
C LEU A 338 -4.91 10.39 -1.55
N ARG A 339 -3.79 10.20 -2.24
CA ARG A 339 -3.59 10.65 -3.63
C ARG A 339 -3.23 9.47 -4.51
N ILE A 340 -3.99 9.27 -5.59
CA ILE A 340 -3.83 8.15 -6.51
C ILE A 340 -3.76 8.68 -7.94
N ALA A 341 -2.80 8.17 -8.70
CA ALA A 341 -2.69 8.36 -10.14
C ALA A 341 -2.74 7.01 -10.86
N LEU A 342 -3.85 6.70 -11.53
CA LEU A 342 -4.05 5.46 -12.28
C LEU A 342 -3.64 5.61 -13.74
N GLY A 343 -2.73 4.73 -14.18
CA GLY A 343 -2.11 4.77 -15.50
C GLY A 343 -0.95 5.76 -15.63
N GLN A 344 -0.25 5.68 -16.77
CA GLN A 344 0.79 6.64 -17.12
C GLN A 344 0.16 8.01 -17.36
N MET A 345 0.73 9.04 -16.73
CA MET A 345 0.32 10.43 -16.90
C MET A 345 1.48 11.29 -17.39
N SER A 346 1.19 12.54 -17.76
CA SER A 346 2.22 13.53 -18.06
C SER A 346 2.95 13.97 -16.79
N LYS A 347 4.18 14.50 -16.95
CA LYS A 347 4.95 15.06 -15.83
C LYS A 347 4.16 16.15 -15.10
N THR A 348 3.48 17.02 -15.84
CA THR A 348 2.61 18.07 -15.29
C THR A 348 1.50 17.50 -14.43
N ALA A 349 0.85 16.43 -14.88
CA ALA A 349 -0.20 15.78 -14.10
C ALA A 349 0.36 15.14 -12.81
N TYR A 350 1.54 14.51 -12.85
CA TYR A 350 2.18 14.02 -11.63
C TYR A 350 2.57 15.14 -10.67
N THR A 351 3.12 16.25 -11.16
CA THR A 351 3.37 17.46 -10.37
C THR A 351 2.10 17.96 -9.69
N MET A 352 1.00 17.98 -10.43
CA MET A 352 -0.29 18.43 -9.92
C MET A 352 -0.94 17.47 -8.92
N ILE A 353 -0.59 16.18 -8.90
CA ILE A 353 -1.18 15.21 -7.96
C ILE A 353 -0.29 15.07 -6.72
N PHE A 354 1.02 14.87 -6.94
CA PHE A 354 1.95 14.47 -5.90
C PHE A 354 2.91 15.58 -5.45
N GLY A 355 3.06 16.65 -6.22
CA GLY A 355 4.06 17.69 -5.98
C GLY A 355 5.20 17.67 -7.00
N SER A 356 5.92 18.78 -7.11
CA SER A 356 6.98 18.99 -8.10
C SER A 356 8.15 18.03 -7.98
N GLU A 357 8.45 17.56 -6.77
CA GLU A 357 9.53 16.60 -6.51
C GLU A 357 9.26 15.21 -7.11
N PHE A 358 8.02 14.94 -7.52
CA PHE A 358 7.59 13.65 -8.09
C PHE A 358 7.13 13.78 -9.55
N SER A 359 7.57 14.82 -10.28
CA SER A 359 7.19 15.04 -11.68
C SER A 359 7.73 13.98 -12.65
N ASP A 360 8.86 13.34 -12.30
CA ASP A 360 9.59 12.39 -13.16
C ASP A 360 9.20 10.93 -12.91
N LEU A 361 8.01 10.68 -12.34
CA LEU A 361 7.52 9.32 -12.15
C LEU A 361 7.21 8.65 -13.50
N GLU A 362 7.65 7.39 -13.66
CA GLU A 362 7.42 6.59 -14.86
C GLU A 362 6.77 5.24 -14.52
N LEU A 363 5.61 5.02 -15.13
CA LEU A 363 4.85 3.78 -15.07
C LEU A 363 5.17 2.92 -16.30
N ASN A 364 6.15 2.04 -16.15
CA ASN A 364 6.55 1.06 -17.18
C ASN A 364 5.59 -0.13 -17.29
N CYS A 365 4.29 0.09 -17.08
CA CYS A 365 3.27 -0.96 -17.09
C CYS A 365 2.00 -0.47 -17.79
N SER A 366 1.47 -1.30 -18.71
CA SER A 366 0.24 -1.01 -19.45
C SER A 366 -1.01 -1.62 -18.82
N THR A 367 -0.85 -2.45 -17.78
CA THR A 367 -1.94 -3.19 -17.13
C THR A 367 -2.94 -2.24 -16.47
N ALA A 368 -4.23 -2.44 -16.75
CA ALA A 368 -5.29 -1.63 -16.17
C ALA A 368 -5.35 -1.79 -14.64
N GLY A 369 -5.51 -0.67 -13.94
CA GLY A 369 -5.47 -0.59 -12.48
C GLY A 369 -4.07 -0.41 -11.90
N THR A 370 -3.02 -0.32 -12.71
CA THR A 370 -1.68 0.02 -12.22
C THR A 370 -1.50 1.54 -12.13
N GLY A 371 -0.72 2.00 -11.15
CA GLY A 371 -0.53 3.43 -10.93
C GLY A 371 0.40 3.74 -9.77
N PHE A 372 0.35 4.99 -9.32
CA PHE A 372 1.04 5.46 -8.13
C PHE A 372 0.04 5.82 -7.03
N ILE A 373 0.38 5.53 -5.79
CA ILE A 373 -0.40 5.87 -4.59
C ILE A 373 0.50 6.59 -3.59
N CYS A 374 -0.03 7.65 -2.98
CA CYS A 374 0.55 8.33 -1.83
C CYS A 374 -0.53 8.45 -0.75
N MET A 375 -0.19 8.09 0.48
CA MET A 375 -1.05 8.15 1.66
C MET A 375 -0.30 8.90 2.76
N ASP A 376 -0.83 10.05 3.15
CA ASP A 376 -0.25 10.86 4.21
C ASP A 376 -0.11 10.05 5.52
N GLY A 377 1.05 10.17 6.17
CA GLY A 377 1.40 9.43 7.38
C GLY A 377 1.66 7.92 7.19
N THR A 378 1.51 7.38 5.97
CA THR A 378 1.79 5.96 5.67
C THR A 378 2.94 5.80 4.67
N THR A 379 2.93 6.58 3.58
CA THR A 379 3.97 6.56 2.56
C THR A 379 4.69 7.89 2.55
N SER A 380 6.02 7.89 2.52
CA SER A 380 6.83 9.13 2.45
C SER A 380 6.96 9.69 1.02
N LYS A 381 6.70 8.86 0.01
CA LYS A 381 6.74 9.20 -1.42
C LYS A 381 5.69 8.38 -2.17
N PRO A 382 5.27 8.79 -3.38
CA PRO A 382 4.40 7.97 -4.23
C PRO A 382 5.06 6.63 -4.54
N ILE A 383 4.34 5.54 -4.28
CA ILE A 383 4.79 4.16 -4.55
C ILE A 383 3.93 3.54 -5.64
N LYS A 384 4.49 2.59 -6.38
CA LYS A 384 3.75 1.84 -7.40
C LYS A 384 2.75 0.92 -6.72
N PHE A 385 1.54 0.84 -7.27
CA PHE A 385 0.53 -0.10 -6.78
C PHE A 385 -0.37 -0.60 -7.91
N GLU A 386 -1.08 -1.68 -7.61
CA GLU A 386 -2.19 -2.19 -8.42
C GLU A 386 -3.47 -2.06 -7.62
N SER A 387 -4.49 -1.44 -8.21
CA SER A 387 -5.82 -1.34 -7.64
C SER A 387 -6.49 -2.72 -7.54
N PRO A 388 -7.34 -2.95 -6.54
CA PRO A 388 -8.14 -4.18 -6.49
C PRO A 388 -8.91 -4.42 -7.80
N TYR A 389 -9.06 -5.68 -8.18
CA TYR A 389 -9.84 -6.08 -9.35
C TYR A 389 -11.08 -6.86 -8.92
N PHE A 390 -12.07 -6.94 -9.80
CA PHE A 390 -13.22 -7.82 -9.63
C PHE A 390 -13.08 -9.02 -10.57
N SER A 391 -13.46 -10.20 -10.08
CA SER A 391 -13.51 -11.42 -10.89
C SER A 391 -14.50 -11.26 -12.07
N ALA A 392 -14.22 -11.95 -13.19
CA ALA A 392 -14.96 -11.73 -14.45
C ALA A 392 -16.48 -11.95 -14.36
N ASN A 393 -16.92 -12.85 -13.47
CA ASN A 393 -18.34 -13.17 -13.27
C ASN A 393 -18.99 -12.35 -12.15
N TYR A 394 -18.30 -11.34 -11.63
CA TYR A 394 -18.79 -10.55 -10.51
C TYR A 394 -19.88 -9.58 -10.94
N ASN A 395 -21.04 -9.66 -10.27
CA ASN A 395 -22.13 -8.72 -10.47
C ASN A 395 -22.12 -7.65 -9.37
N PHE A 396 -21.44 -6.53 -9.67
CA PHE A 396 -21.33 -5.39 -8.76
C PHE A 396 -22.69 -4.81 -8.36
N VAL A 397 -23.60 -4.64 -9.32
CA VAL A 397 -24.93 -4.04 -9.08
C VAL A 397 -25.74 -4.90 -8.10
N LYS A 398 -25.73 -6.22 -8.28
CA LYS A 398 -26.42 -7.16 -7.38
C LYS A 398 -25.84 -7.12 -5.96
N ASP A 399 -24.52 -7.02 -5.85
CA ASP A 399 -23.83 -6.98 -4.56
C ASP A 399 -24.13 -5.68 -3.81
N VAL A 400 -24.05 -4.53 -4.49
CA VAL A 400 -24.45 -3.22 -3.95
C VAL A 400 -25.89 -3.24 -3.49
N LEU A 401 -26.82 -3.78 -4.30
CA LEU A 401 -28.24 -3.88 -3.93
C LEU A 401 -28.44 -4.71 -2.66
N TYR A 402 -27.71 -5.82 -2.51
CA TYR A 402 -27.81 -6.69 -1.34
C TYR A 402 -27.33 -6.03 -0.04
N TYR A 403 -26.22 -5.28 -0.09
CA TYR A 403 -25.72 -4.57 1.09
C TYR A 403 -26.55 -3.33 1.41
N ASN A 404 -27.06 -2.63 0.39
CA ASN A 404 -27.87 -1.44 0.61
C ASN A 404 -29.24 -1.73 1.23
N THR A 405 -29.83 -2.92 1.03
CA THR A 405 -31.13 -3.30 1.62
C THR A 405 -31.03 -3.86 3.05
N ARG A 406 -29.82 -4.13 3.53
CA ARG A 406 -29.58 -4.58 4.92
C ARG A 406 -29.45 -3.43 5.92
N HIS A 407 -29.28 -2.22 5.41
CA HIS A 407 -29.25 -0.96 6.14
C HIS A 407 -30.63 -0.30 6.04
#